data_AF-A0A7V2AYW5-F1
#
_entry.id   AF-A0A7V2AYW5-F1
#
_cell.length_a   1.000
_cell.length_b   1.000
_cell.length_c   1.000
_cell.angle_alpha   90.00
_cell.angle_beta   90.00
_cell.angle_gamma   90.00
#
_symmetry.space_group_name_H-M   'P 1'
#
loop_
_entity.id
_entity.type
_entity.pdbx_description
1 polymer ?
#
loop_
_entity_poly.entity_id
_entity_poly.type
_entity_poly.pdbx_seq_one_letter_code
_entity_poly.pdbx_strand_id
1 'polypeptide(L)'
;MDIGLGLLLLVVSAYAQPTPLLINVEGRQTTSLHGSWAAIVDPFDVGYRTYRNTPDPHGFFRNQRPQHPADRIEYSFEEAPRLEVPGDWNSQRAELLFYEGTVWYQRTFSYTLPADRRLFLYFGAANYEAIVWLNGQELGRHEGGFTPFNFEITQRVRNGKNDLVVYVNNRRRPDGVPTDNMDWWNYGGLTRHVLLIETPRTFVRDYFVQLDPADPTYLAGWVQLDGPERTLAVTLQLPELGLSHTIQPDTNGRGTFRLRTPDNIEHWSPEHPRRYRVELITPYETLIDTIGFRTIEARGTQLLLNGRPIFLRGISIHEEAPFAGRRAFSEEDARVLLGWARELGCNFVRLAHYPHNEAMVRTAEAMGLLVWAEIPVYWTIQWDNPRTLALAKQQLQEMITRDKNRAAVIFWSVANETPRGEARLHFLQTLIEEARRLDPTRLVTAALEHRYINDSTIVIDDELGAYLDVLGNNEYIGWYDGPPEKADRIVWQSVYNKPLIMSEWGGDARAGYHGSPQQIWTEEYQAQLYRHQIAMLQRIPFLVGTSPWILKDFRSPRRPLPKIQDYWNRKGVISDRGQRKQAFYVLQAFYHELAQKAIGSTP
;
A
#
# COMPACT_ATOMS: atom_id res chain seq x y z
N MET A 1 50.98 -4.78 32.52
CA MET A 1 50.46 -4.21 31.26
C MET A 1 49.12 -4.86 31.04
N ASP A 2 48.11 -4.38 31.77
CA ASP A 2 46.78 -4.97 31.79
C ASP A 2 45.92 -4.27 30.75
N ILE A 3 45.47 -5.03 29.75
CA ILE A 3 44.55 -4.54 28.73
C ILE A 3 43.16 -5.01 29.14
N GLY A 4 42.41 -4.09 29.75
CA GLY A 4 41.01 -4.27 30.11
C GLY A 4 40.14 -4.35 28.85
N LEU A 5 39.44 -5.47 28.70
CA LEU A 5 38.41 -5.68 27.69
C LEU A 5 37.12 -4.96 28.16
N GLY A 6 36.86 -3.77 27.63
CA GLY A 6 35.63 -3.03 27.88
C GLY A 6 34.47 -3.62 27.08
N LEU A 7 33.56 -4.33 27.75
CA LEU A 7 32.29 -4.77 27.19
C LEU A 7 31.40 -3.53 26.94
N LEU A 8 31.22 -3.13 25.68
CA LEU A 8 30.26 -2.09 25.31
C LEU A 8 28.84 -2.70 25.37
N LEU A 9 28.18 -2.54 26.51
CA LEU A 9 26.74 -2.79 26.65
C LEU A 9 25.98 -1.71 25.86
N LEU A 10 25.56 -2.06 24.64
CA LEU A 10 24.55 -1.33 23.89
C LEU A 10 23.22 -1.40 24.67
N VAL A 11 22.94 -0.36 25.46
CA VAL A 11 21.62 -0.16 26.05
C VAL A 11 20.68 0.26 24.91
N VAL A 12 20.04 -0.72 24.29
CA VAL A 12 18.89 -0.47 23.42
C VAL A 12 17.75 -0.05 24.34
N SER A 13 17.46 1.25 24.43
CA SER A 13 16.23 1.74 25.04
C SER A 13 15.05 1.15 24.26
N ALA A 14 14.43 0.11 24.80
CA ALA A 14 13.25 -0.52 24.21
C ALA A 14 12.05 0.42 24.38
N TYR A 15 11.81 1.28 23.38
CA TYR A 15 10.59 2.08 23.30
C TYR A 15 9.37 1.15 23.16
N ALA A 16 8.23 1.59 23.68
CA ALA A 16 6.97 0.89 23.49
C ALA A 16 6.66 0.78 21.99
N GLN A 17 6.49 -0.45 21.51
CA GLN A 17 6.14 -0.74 20.12
C GLN A 17 4.61 -0.68 19.93
N PRO A 18 4.12 -0.47 18.70
CA PRO A 18 2.71 -0.62 18.39
C PRO A 18 2.18 -1.97 18.89
N THR A 19 0.95 -1.97 19.39
CA THR A 19 0.26 -3.22 19.69
C THR A 19 -0.03 -3.98 18.39
N PRO A 20 -0.19 -5.33 18.43
CA PRO A 20 -0.53 -6.08 17.23
C PRO A 20 -1.74 -5.47 16.50
N LEU A 21 -1.64 -5.41 15.16
CA LEU A 21 -2.59 -4.69 14.32
C LEU A 21 -4.03 -5.18 14.53
N LEU A 22 -4.97 -4.24 14.65
CA LEU A 22 -6.40 -4.48 14.53
C LEU A 22 -6.78 -4.45 13.06
N ILE A 23 -7.22 -5.59 12.51
CA ILE A 23 -7.73 -5.65 11.14
C ILE A 23 -9.25 -5.41 11.08
N ASN A 24 -9.75 -5.16 9.87
CA ASN A 24 -11.16 -4.90 9.59
C ASN A 24 -11.73 -3.78 10.47
N VAL A 25 -11.07 -2.62 10.45
CA VAL A 25 -11.43 -1.49 11.31
C VAL A 25 -12.83 -0.95 11.01
N GLU A 26 -13.29 -1.03 9.76
CA GLU A 26 -14.67 -0.64 9.35
C GLU A 26 -15.74 -1.55 9.95
N GLY A 27 -15.41 -2.81 10.27
CA GLY A 27 -16.30 -3.76 10.95
C GLY A 27 -16.41 -3.54 12.46
N ARG A 28 -15.74 -2.52 13.01
CA ARG A 28 -15.66 -2.26 14.46
C ARG A 28 -16.39 -0.98 14.84
N GLN A 29 -16.61 -0.79 16.14
CA GLN A 29 -17.10 0.47 16.68
C GLN A 29 -15.98 1.52 16.64
N THR A 30 -16.08 2.46 15.71
CA THR A 30 -15.07 3.49 15.50
C THR A 30 -15.60 4.89 15.76
N THR A 31 -14.76 5.74 16.37
CA THR A 31 -14.98 7.19 16.46
C THR A 31 -13.85 7.91 15.73
N SER A 32 -14.19 8.73 14.74
CA SER A 32 -13.19 9.46 13.97
C SER A 32 -12.56 10.61 14.76
N LEU A 33 -11.25 10.79 14.59
CA LEU A 33 -10.50 11.98 15.02
C LEU A 33 -10.09 12.86 13.82
N HIS A 34 -10.80 12.77 12.68
CA HIS A 34 -10.51 13.61 11.50
C HIS A 34 -10.88 15.08 11.69
N GLY A 35 -10.33 15.94 10.85
CA GLY A 35 -10.62 17.37 10.74
C GLY A 35 -9.36 18.21 10.91
N SER A 36 -9.55 19.45 11.34
CA SER A 36 -8.47 20.44 11.47
C SER A 36 -7.71 20.29 12.79
N TRP A 37 -6.44 19.89 12.73
CA TRP A 37 -5.56 19.71 13.88
C TRP A 37 -4.59 20.89 13.98
N ALA A 38 -4.23 21.29 15.19
CA ALA A 38 -3.16 22.27 15.40
C ALA A 38 -1.83 21.70 14.90
N ALA A 39 -1.05 22.50 14.19
CA ALA A 39 0.17 22.07 13.53
C ALA A 39 1.32 23.06 13.72
N ILE A 40 2.45 22.57 14.25
CA ILE A 40 3.69 23.33 14.40
C ILE A 40 4.76 22.72 13.51
N VAL A 41 5.29 23.53 12.58
CA VAL A 41 6.37 23.14 11.68
C VAL A 41 7.71 23.33 12.41
N ASP A 42 8.50 22.28 12.54
CA ASP A 42 9.68 22.22 13.40
C ASP A 42 10.91 21.67 12.64
N PRO A 43 11.51 22.45 11.72
CA PRO A 43 12.61 21.97 10.86
C PRO A 43 13.86 21.50 11.62
N PHE A 44 14.08 22.01 12.83
CA PHE A 44 15.27 21.74 13.65
C PHE A 44 15.01 20.81 14.84
N ASP A 45 13.82 20.18 14.90
CA ASP A 45 13.43 19.26 15.98
C ASP A 45 13.55 19.90 17.38
N VAL A 46 13.33 21.22 17.51
CA VAL A 46 13.45 21.95 18.79
C VAL A 46 12.34 21.53 19.77
N GLY A 47 11.21 21.04 19.26
CA GLY A 47 10.15 20.48 20.07
C GLY A 47 10.49 19.11 20.67
N TYR A 48 11.55 18.45 20.19
CA TYR A 48 11.98 17.14 20.68
C TYR A 48 13.36 17.19 21.35
N ARG A 49 14.22 18.16 21.01
CA ARG A 49 15.63 18.21 21.42
C ARG A 49 16.03 19.56 22.02
N THR A 50 16.95 19.52 22.98
CA THR A 50 17.61 20.69 23.53
C THR A 50 18.67 21.25 22.57
N TYR A 51 19.20 22.46 22.84
CA TYR A 51 20.33 23.03 22.11
C TYR A 51 21.62 22.17 22.15
N ARG A 52 21.69 21.19 23.07
CA ARG A 52 22.79 20.22 23.15
C ARG A 52 22.49 18.92 22.38
N ASN A 53 21.44 18.91 21.56
CA ASN A 53 21.00 17.76 20.76
C ASN A 53 20.68 16.51 21.60
N THR A 54 20.16 16.71 22.81
CA THR A 54 19.63 15.65 23.69
C THR A 54 18.10 15.72 23.72
N PRO A 55 17.36 14.63 23.98
CA PRO A 55 15.92 14.71 24.18
C PRO A 55 15.53 15.76 25.23
N ASP A 56 14.53 16.58 24.92
CA ASP A 56 14.00 17.59 25.84
C ASP A 56 12.82 17.02 26.64
N PRO A 57 12.91 16.85 27.97
CA PRO A 57 11.80 16.38 28.79
C PRO A 57 10.59 17.33 28.83
N HIS A 58 10.78 18.59 28.41
CA HIS A 58 9.78 19.66 28.32
C HIS A 58 9.37 20.00 26.88
N GLY A 59 9.67 19.12 25.92
CA GLY A 59 9.33 19.29 24.51
C GLY A 59 7.84 19.46 24.22
N PHE A 60 7.51 19.68 22.94
CA PHE A 60 6.15 20.04 22.49
C PHE A 60 5.10 18.99 22.84
N PHE A 61 5.49 17.72 22.95
CA PHE A 61 4.62 16.61 23.39
C PHE A 61 3.99 16.80 24.78
N ARG A 62 4.49 17.74 25.60
CA ARG A 62 3.90 18.09 26.89
C ARG A 62 2.69 19.02 26.78
N ASN A 63 2.50 19.70 25.65
CA ASN A 63 1.46 20.70 25.42
C ASN A 63 1.33 21.69 26.61
N GLN A 64 2.47 22.22 27.06
CA GLN A 64 2.53 23.14 28.19
C GLN A 64 1.90 24.48 27.84
N ARG A 65 1.30 25.11 28.84
CA ARG A 65 0.74 26.47 28.75
C ARG A 65 1.34 27.34 29.85
N PRO A 66 1.68 28.61 29.57
CA PRO A 66 2.12 29.54 30.60
C PRO A 66 1.06 29.62 31.70
N GLN A 67 1.46 29.38 32.96
CA GLN A 67 0.59 29.55 34.14
C GLN A 67 0.84 30.93 34.78
N HIS A 68 2.06 31.45 34.65
CA HIS A 68 2.47 32.78 35.08
C HIS A 68 3.07 33.56 33.91
N PRO A 69 2.91 34.90 33.83
CA PRO A 69 3.50 35.72 32.75
C PRO A 69 5.03 35.62 32.60
N ALA A 70 5.72 35.08 33.61
CA ALA A 70 7.18 34.86 33.59
C ALA A 70 7.58 33.46 33.10
N ASP A 71 6.61 32.57 32.86
CA ASP A 71 6.89 31.22 32.37
C ASP A 71 7.38 31.31 30.92
N ARG A 72 8.59 30.81 30.67
CA ARG A 72 9.15 30.77 29.33
C ARG A 72 8.70 29.49 28.61
N ILE A 73 7.68 29.61 27.76
CA ILE A 73 7.22 28.56 26.84
C ILE A 73 7.21 29.15 25.44
N GLU A 74 7.95 28.53 24.52
CA GLU A 74 8.23 29.06 23.18
C GLU A 74 7.33 28.46 22.09
N TYR A 75 6.23 27.81 22.48
CA TYR A 75 5.26 27.22 21.55
C TYR A 75 3.82 27.32 22.08
N SER A 76 2.84 27.25 21.18
CA SER A 76 1.42 27.15 21.53
C SER A 76 0.67 26.40 20.43
N PHE A 77 0.10 25.24 20.75
CA PHE A 77 -0.80 24.54 19.81
C PHE A 77 -2.16 25.24 19.68
N GLU A 78 -2.58 26.00 20.69
CA GLU A 78 -3.87 26.71 20.64
C GLU A 78 -3.88 27.79 19.55
N GLU A 79 -2.76 28.52 19.45
CA GLU A 79 -2.54 29.59 18.48
C GLU A 79 -1.86 29.10 17.19
N ALA A 80 -1.53 27.80 17.10
CA ALA A 80 -0.86 27.24 15.93
C ALA A 80 -1.79 27.22 14.71
N PRO A 81 -1.24 27.39 13.49
CA PRO A 81 -1.95 27.10 12.25
C PRO A 81 -2.54 25.68 12.26
N ARG A 82 -3.59 25.48 11.47
CA ARG A 82 -4.25 24.18 11.37
C ARG A 82 -3.90 23.46 10.07
N LEU A 83 -3.83 22.14 10.13
CA LEU A 83 -3.76 21.24 8.97
C LEU A 83 -4.89 20.21 9.06
N GLU A 84 -5.46 19.87 7.92
CA GLU A 84 -6.46 18.82 7.79
C GLU A 84 -5.82 17.43 7.93
N VAL A 85 -6.49 16.58 8.71
CA VAL A 85 -6.15 15.18 8.94
C VAL A 85 -7.41 14.34 8.67
N PRO A 86 -7.39 13.33 7.78
CA PRO A 86 -6.24 12.88 7.00
C PRO A 86 -5.82 13.85 5.88
N GLY A 87 -4.53 13.86 5.56
CA GLY A 87 -3.99 14.63 4.44
C GLY A 87 -2.46 14.72 4.48
N ASP A 88 -1.85 14.91 3.31
CA ASP A 88 -0.46 15.38 3.26
C ASP A 88 -0.38 16.86 3.62
N TRP A 89 0.72 17.31 4.22
CA TRP A 89 0.90 18.73 4.50
C TRP A 89 1.28 19.55 3.25
N ASN A 90 1.84 18.89 2.22
CA ASN A 90 2.48 19.55 1.09
C ASN A 90 1.50 20.32 0.21
N SER A 91 0.28 19.80 0.06
CA SER A 91 -0.78 20.41 -0.75
C SER A 91 -1.62 21.44 0.01
N GLN A 92 -1.46 21.54 1.33
CA GLN A 92 -2.31 22.39 2.17
C GLN A 92 -1.78 23.82 2.30
N ARG A 93 -0.45 24.02 2.23
CA ARG A 93 0.21 25.32 2.37
C ARG A 93 1.40 25.42 1.43
N ALA A 94 1.60 26.58 0.80
CA ALA A 94 2.62 26.77 -0.24
C ALA A 94 4.04 26.55 0.29
N GLU A 95 4.32 27.00 1.51
CA GLU A 95 5.59 26.83 2.22
C GLU A 95 5.89 25.37 2.60
N LEU A 96 4.87 24.49 2.58
CA LEU A 96 5.03 23.07 2.89
C LEU A 96 5.23 22.18 1.66
N LEU A 97 5.12 22.74 0.46
CA LEU A 97 5.19 21.98 -0.79
C LEU A 97 6.42 21.07 -0.85
N PHE A 98 7.61 21.64 -0.58
CA PHE A 98 8.90 20.94 -0.55
C PHE A 98 9.39 20.60 0.86
N TYR A 99 8.55 20.78 1.87
CA TYR A 99 8.99 20.61 3.25
C TYR A 99 9.33 19.16 3.57
N GLU A 100 10.58 18.95 4.00
CA GLU A 100 11.10 17.70 4.53
C GLU A 100 11.64 17.92 5.94
N GLY A 101 10.97 17.37 6.94
CA GLY A 101 11.27 17.62 8.34
C GLY A 101 10.10 17.23 9.23
N THR A 102 10.03 17.87 10.39
CA THR A 102 9.05 17.55 11.42
C THR A 102 7.87 18.49 11.40
N VAL A 103 6.66 17.93 11.43
CA VAL A 103 5.45 18.66 11.80
C VAL A 103 4.83 17.98 13.02
N TRP A 104 4.58 18.77 14.05
CA TRP A 104 3.85 18.36 15.24
C TRP A 104 2.37 18.62 15.05
N TYR A 105 1.55 17.61 15.28
CA TYR A 105 0.10 17.68 15.26
C TYR A 105 -0.46 17.58 16.68
N GLN A 106 -1.48 18.38 17.00
CA GLN A 106 -2.19 18.29 18.27
C GLN A 106 -3.70 18.34 18.08
N ARG A 107 -4.41 17.50 18.83
CA ARG A 107 -5.86 17.50 18.92
C ARG A 107 -6.33 17.13 20.32
N THR A 108 -7.36 17.82 20.77
CA THR A 108 -8.13 17.41 21.94
C THR A 108 -9.36 16.61 21.53
N PHE A 109 -9.71 15.60 22.30
CA PHE A 109 -10.97 14.87 22.14
C PHE A 109 -11.57 14.54 23.51
N SER A 110 -12.88 14.36 23.57
CA SER A 110 -13.56 13.90 24.78
C SER A 110 -14.01 12.47 24.61
N TYR A 111 -13.77 11.63 25.62
CA TYR A 111 -14.21 10.24 25.61
C TYR A 111 -14.64 9.80 27.00
N THR A 112 -15.62 8.90 27.07
CA THR A 112 -16.01 8.20 28.30
C THR A 112 -15.96 6.72 27.99
N LEU A 113 -14.95 6.03 28.53
CA LEU A 113 -14.75 4.61 28.25
C LEU A 113 -15.65 3.76 29.15
N PRO A 114 -16.52 2.90 28.61
CA PRO A 114 -17.25 1.94 29.43
C PRO A 114 -16.29 0.96 30.13
N ALA A 115 -16.61 0.57 31.36
CA ALA A 115 -15.71 -0.22 32.21
C ALA A 115 -15.39 -1.64 31.66
N ASP A 116 -16.26 -2.17 30.80
CA ASP A 116 -16.15 -3.47 30.15
C ASP A 116 -15.55 -3.40 28.73
N ARG A 117 -14.98 -2.25 28.36
CA ARG A 117 -14.42 -2.01 27.03
C ARG A 117 -12.93 -1.72 27.07
N ARG A 118 -12.28 -1.97 25.94
CA ARG A 118 -10.90 -1.56 25.62
C ARG A 118 -10.96 -0.51 24.52
N LEU A 119 -9.98 0.38 24.52
CA LEU A 119 -9.89 1.48 23.56
C LEU A 119 -8.52 1.51 22.90
N PHE A 120 -8.51 1.62 21.57
CA PHE A 120 -7.31 1.70 20.77
C PHE A 120 -7.30 2.98 19.95
N LEU A 121 -6.12 3.58 19.80
CA LEU A 121 -5.86 4.66 18.87
C LEU A 121 -5.22 4.07 17.62
N TYR A 122 -5.88 4.20 16.47
CA TYR A 122 -5.48 3.64 15.19
C TYR A 122 -5.10 4.75 14.20
N PHE A 123 -3.99 4.56 13.51
CA PHE A 123 -3.52 5.40 12.41
C PHE A 123 -3.47 4.56 11.14
N GLY A 124 -4.13 5.01 10.07
CA GLY A 124 -4.12 4.32 8.79
C GLY A 124 -2.77 4.41 8.06
N ALA A 125 -2.03 5.50 8.29
CA ALA A 125 -0.66 5.77 7.85
C ALA A 125 -0.19 7.13 8.38
N ALA A 126 1.11 7.26 8.63
CA ALA A 126 1.78 8.52 8.88
C ALA A 126 3.14 8.51 8.16
N ASN A 127 3.34 9.41 7.19
CA ASN A 127 4.59 9.42 6.42
C ASN A 127 5.60 10.43 7.01
N TYR A 128 6.77 10.00 7.51
CA TYR A 128 7.39 8.67 7.43
C TYR A 128 7.63 8.00 8.80
N GLU A 129 8.09 8.78 9.79
CA GLU A 129 8.22 8.39 11.20
C GLU A 129 7.17 9.11 12.03
N ALA A 130 6.51 8.37 12.92
CA ALA A 130 5.54 8.91 13.87
C ALA A 130 5.92 8.56 15.31
N ILE A 131 5.82 9.55 16.21
CA ILE A 131 5.87 9.34 17.65
C ILE A 131 4.60 9.92 18.26
N VAL A 132 3.93 9.15 19.12
CA VAL A 132 2.58 9.47 19.59
C VAL A 132 2.57 9.63 21.11
N TRP A 133 1.95 10.70 21.59
CA TRP A 133 1.71 10.93 23.01
C TRP A 133 0.24 11.16 23.29
N LEU A 134 -0.24 10.56 24.38
CA LEU A 134 -1.56 10.83 24.95
C LEU A 134 -1.39 11.42 26.34
N ASN A 135 -2.00 12.57 26.59
CA ASN A 135 -1.97 13.25 27.88
C ASN A 135 -0.53 13.47 28.41
N GLY A 136 0.42 13.75 27.50
CA GLY A 136 1.85 13.94 27.79
C GLY A 136 2.65 12.66 28.07
N GLN A 137 2.08 11.47 27.86
CA GLN A 137 2.75 10.17 27.99
C GLN A 137 2.97 9.53 26.61
N GLU A 138 4.19 9.06 26.33
CA GLU A 138 4.53 8.40 25.06
C GLU A 138 3.79 7.06 24.96
N LEU A 139 3.06 6.87 23.86
CA LEU A 139 2.40 5.63 23.53
C LEU A 139 3.35 4.67 22.82
N GLY A 140 4.16 5.20 21.90
CA GLY A 140 5.12 4.46 21.10
C GLY A 140 5.45 5.16 19.78
N ARG A 141 6.08 4.41 18.88
CA ARG A 141 6.62 4.91 17.60
C ARG A 141 6.25 4.00 16.44
N HIS A 142 6.16 4.55 15.24
CA HIS A 142 6.02 3.79 14.00
C HIS A 142 6.89 4.38 12.90
N GLU A 143 7.40 3.52 12.03
CA GLU A 143 8.15 3.88 10.83
C GLU A 143 7.62 3.10 9.65
N GLY A 144 7.38 3.80 8.55
CA GLY A 144 6.78 3.24 7.34
C GLY A 144 5.57 4.07 6.93
N GLY A 145 5.69 4.83 5.83
CA GLY A 145 4.71 5.87 5.51
C GLY A 145 3.36 5.43 4.97
N PHE A 146 3.12 4.12 4.84
CA PHE A 146 2.03 3.57 4.03
C PHE A 146 1.29 2.41 4.68
N THR A 147 1.65 2.04 5.91
CA THR A 147 1.06 0.92 6.64
C THR A 147 0.42 1.40 7.95
N PRO A 148 -0.66 0.72 8.40
CA PRO A 148 -1.35 1.13 9.60
C PRO A 148 -0.65 0.66 10.87
N PHE A 149 -0.92 1.35 11.98
CA PHE A 149 -0.47 0.98 13.32
C PHE A 149 -1.48 1.42 14.38
N ASN A 150 -1.47 0.76 15.54
CA ASN A 150 -2.33 1.12 16.66
C ASN A 150 -1.65 0.97 18.02
N PHE A 151 -2.18 1.72 18.99
CA PHE A 151 -1.82 1.64 20.40
C PHE A 151 -3.06 1.42 21.25
N GLU A 152 -2.99 0.49 22.19
CA GLU A 152 -4.00 0.42 23.25
C GLU A 152 -3.87 1.61 24.20
N ILE A 153 -4.97 2.31 24.45
CA ILE A 153 -5.05 3.48 25.32
C ILE A 153 -6.02 3.29 26.49
N THR A 154 -6.57 2.07 26.67
CA THR A 154 -7.51 1.71 27.75
C THR A 154 -7.12 2.26 29.12
N GLN A 155 -5.84 2.13 29.51
CA GLN A 155 -5.34 2.57 30.82
C GLN A 155 -4.77 4.00 30.83
N ARG A 156 -4.81 4.69 29.69
CA ARG A 156 -4.17 6.00 29.48
C ARG A 156 -5.16 7.11 29.13
N VAL A 157 -6.33 6.73 28.61
CA VAL A 157 -7.44 7.64 28.33
C VAL A 157 -8.07 8.10 29.65
N ARG A 158 -8.38 9.39 29.72
CA ARG A 158 -9.11 10.02 30.84
C ARG A 158 -10.59 10.07 30.49
N ASN A 159 -11.46 9.95 31.50
CA ASN A 159 -12.85 10.33 31.33
C ASN A 159 -12.94 11.84 31.06
N GLY A 160 -13.65 12.23 30.01
CA GLY A 160 -13.71 13.60 29.54
C GLY A 160 -12.54 13.94 28.59
N LYS A 161 -11.94 15.11 28.78
CA LYS A 161 -10.98 15.70 27.83
C LYS A 161 -9.62 14.98 27.86
N ASN A 162 -9.13 14.65 26.67
CA ASN A 162 -7.84 14.06 26.39
C ASN A 162 -7.06 14.93 25.41
N ASP A 163 -5.74 14.86 25.50
CA ASP A 163 -4.80 15.58 24.65
C ASP A 163 -3.94 14.60 23.84
N LEU A 164 -4.04 14.64 22.52
CA LEU A 164 -3.25 13.82 21.62
C LEU A 164 -2.24 14.70 20.88
N VAL A 165 -0.96 14.35 21.01
CA VAL A 165 0.13 14.99 20.27
C VAL A 165 0.85 13.95 19.43
N VAL A 166 1.14 14.29 18.17
CA VAL A 166 1.82 13.41 17.22
C VAL A 166 2.96 14.16 16.56
N TYR A 167 4.17 13.64 16.71
CA TYR A 167 5.33 14.05 15.92
C TYR A 167 5.30 13.27 14.61
N VAL A 168 5.38 13.94 13.47
CA VAL A 168 5.52 13.30 12.15
C VAL A 168 6.72 13.87 11.42
N ASN A 169 7.63 13.01 10.97
CA ASN A 169 8.82 13.41 10.21
C ASN A 169 8.93 12.62 8.90
N ASN A 170 9.06 13.31 7.77
CA ASN A 170 9.21 12.69 6.44
C ASN A 170 10.63 12.80 5.87
N ARG A 171 11.63 13.16 6.68
CA ARG A 171 13.01 13.32 6.19
C ARG A 171 13.49 11.99 5.60
N ARG A 172 13.93 12.04 4.35
CA ARG A 172 14.49 10.89 3.64
C ARG A 172 15.73 10.36 4.36
N ARG A 173 15.87 9.04 4.41
CA ARG A 173 17.00 8.35 5.04
C ARG A 173 17.57 7.29 4.08
N PRO A 174 18.89 7.19 3.94
CA PRO A 174 19.52 6.15 3.11
C PRO A 174 19.16 4.72 3.54
N ASP A 175 18.87 4.50 4.82
CA ASP A 175 18.49 3.22 5.40
C ASP A 175 16.96 3.04 5.54
N GLY A 176 16.18 3.96 4.98
CA GLY A 176 14.71 3.88 4.93
C GLY A 176 14.19 2.96 3.83
N VAL A 177 12.89 2.67 3.89
CA VAL A 177 12.15 1.94 2.85
C VAL A 177 10.85 2.73 2.57
N PRO A 178 10.83 3.61 1.54
CA PRO A 178 11.85 3.84 0.49
C PRO A 178 13.11 4.55 1.01
N THR A 179 14.17 4.52 0.18
CA THR A 179 15.44 5.23 0.43
C THR A 179 15.37 6.73 0.09
N ASP A 180 16.51 7.40 -0.06
CA ASP A 180 16.63 8.83 -0.32
C ASP A 180 16.28 9.30 -1.74
N ASN A 181 16.00 8.36 -2.65
CA ASN A 181 15.64 8.65 -4.03
C ASN A 181 14.42 7.83 -4.48
N MET A 182 13.46 8.50 -5.11
CA MET A 182 12.20 7.91 -5.58
C MET A 182 11.56 8.80 -6.67
N ASP A 183 10.72 8.23 -7.54
CA ASP A 183 10.05 8.99 -8.61
C ASP A 183 8.69 9.61 -8.24
N TRP A 184 8.32 9.64 -6.96
CA TRP A 184 7.08 10.28 -6.49
C TRP A 184 7.35 11.36 -5.44
N TRP A 185 6.35 12.18 -5.16
CA TRP A 185 6.45 13.25 -4.17
C TRP A 185 6.55 12.72 -2.73
N ASN A 186 7.43 13.31 -1.93
CA ASN A 186 7.58 12.97 -0.51
C ASN A 186 6.47 13.61 0.35
N TYR A 187 5.25 13.13 0.17
CA TYR A 187 4.07 13.62 0.89
C TYR A 187 4.12 13.27 2.38
N GLY A 188 4.42 14.24 3.25
CA GLY A 188 4.51 14.03 4.70
C GLY A 188 3.18 14.30 5.41
N GLY A 189 3.02 13.76 6.62
CA GLY A 189 1.89 14.05 7.51
C GLY A 189 1.08 12.82 7.92
N LEU A 190 -0.06 13.07 8.59
CA LEU A 190 -1.06 12.05 8.94
C LEU A 190 -1.96 11.81 7.73
N THR A 191 -1.50 10.97 6.80
CA THR A 191 -2.05 10.87 5.44
C THR A 191 -3.31 10.01 5.33
N ARG A 192 -3.67 9.25 6.37
CA ARG A 192 -4.89 8.42 6.41
C ARG A 192 -5.59 8.53 7.76
N HIS A 193 -6.72 7.83 7.86
CA HIS A 193 -7.63 7.89 9.00
C HIS A 193 -6.93 7.81 10.37
N VAL A 194 -7.42 8.63 11.31
CA VAL A 194 -7.08 8.53 12.72
C VAL A 194 -8.36 8.25 13.49
N LEU A 195 -8.41 7.07 14.10
CA LEU A 195 -9.64 6.52 14.69
C LEU A 195 -9.40 6.12 16.14
N LEU A 196 -10.43 6.28 16.96
CA LEU A 196 -10.59 5.50 18.18
C LEU A 196 -11.37 4.24 17.84
N ILE A 197 -10.89 3.08 18.29
CA ILE A 197 -11.55 1.78 18.10
C ILE A 197 -11.89 1.21 19.46
N GLU A 198 -13.18 0.97 19.69
CA GLU A 198 -13.70 0.36 20.91
C GLU A 198 -13.93 -1.14 20.69
N THR A 199 -13.47 -1.98 21.61
CA THR A 199 -13.66 -3.43 21.59
C THR A 199 -14.14 -3.93 22.95
N PRO A 200 -14.79 -5.10 23.05
CA PRO A 200 -14.92 -5.80 24.32
C PRO A 200 -13.55 -6.13 24.96
N ARG A 201 -13.54 -6.60 26.21
CA ARG A 201 -12.30 -7.04 26.89
C ARG A 201 -11.61 -8.20 26.19
N THR A 202 -12.40 -9.17 25.72
CA THR A 202 -11.97 -10.27 24.85
C THR A 202 -12.63 -10.09 23.49
N PHE A 203 -11.84 -10.02 22.43
CA PHE A 203 -12.33 -9.73 21.08
C PHE A 203 -11.54 -10.48 20.02
N VAL A 204 -12.11 -10.62 18.82
CA VAL A 204 -11.41 -11.13 17.64
C VAL A 204 -10.50 -10.03 17.11
N ARG A 205 -9.19 -10.16 17.35
CA ARG A 205 -8.19 -9.19 16.91
C ARG A 205 -7.85 -9.37 15.43
N ASP A 206 -7.70 -10.62 15.02
CA ASP A 206 -7.28 -10.97 13.66
C ASP A 206 -7.92 -12.29 13.20
N TYR A 207 -8.08 -12.46 11.89
CA TYR A 207 -8.65 -13.65 11.28
C TYR A 207 -8.29 -13.77 9.79
N PHE A 208 -8.37 -14.99 9.28
CA PHE A 208 -8.21 -15.33 7.88
C PHE A 208 -9.31 -16.30 7.45
N VAL A 209 -9.99 -16.01 6.35
CA VAL A 209 -11.05 -16.85 5.79
C VAL A 209 -10.95 -16.79 4.26
N GLN A 210 -10.41 -17.84 3.64
CA GLN A 210 -10.27 -17.97 2.19
C GLN A 210 -10.44 -19.43 1.75
N LEU A 211 -10.44 -19.69 0.44
CA LEU A 211 -10.32 -21.05 -0.08
C LEU A 211 -8.96 -21.63 0.31
N ASP A 212 -8.93 -22.92 0.63
CA ASP A 212 -7.71 -23.66 0.91
C ASP A 212 -6.87 -23.74 -0.39
N PRO A 213 -5.63 -23.24 -0.39
CA PRO A 213 -4.79 -23.24 -1.59
C PRO A 213 -4.37 -24.65 -2.04
N ALA A 214 -4.37 -25.64 -1.12
CA ALA A 214 -4.05 -27.02 -1.47
C ALA A 214 -5.24 -27.77 -2.07
N ASP A 215 -6.46 -27.38 -1.71
CA ASP A 215 -7.70 -28.03 -2.14
C ASP A 215 -8.88 -27.05 -2.04
N PRO A 216 -9.24 -26.35 -3.12
CA PRO A 216 -10.25 -25.30 -3.11
C PRO A 216 -11.68 -25.82 -2.91
N THR A 217 -11.88 -27.14 -2.77
CA THR A 217 -13.14 -27.71 -2.29
C THR A 217 -13.37 -27.47 -0.79
N TYR A 218 -12.40 -26.86 -0.11
CA TYR A 218 -12.50 -26.43 1.28
C TYR A 218 -12.27 -24.93 1.44
N LEU A 219 -13.00 -24.34 2.39
CA LEU A 219 -12.65 -23.08 3.05
C LEU A 219 -11.71 -23.40 4.21
N ALA A 220 -10.63 -22.65 4.33
CA ALA A 220 -9.68 -22.77 5.42
C ALA A 220 -9.38 -21.41 6.03
N GLY A 221 -9.05 -21.42 7.31
CA GLY A 221 -8.86 -20.18 8.02
C GLY A 221 -8.49 -20.32 9.47
N TRP A 222 -8.44 -19.17 10.11
CA TRP A 222 -8.15 -19.06 11.53
C TRP A 222 -8.70 -17.77 12.12
N VAL A 223 -8.85 -17.77 13.43
CA VAL A 223 -9.17 -16.60 14.25
C VAL A 223 -8.13 -16.45 15.35
N GLN A 224 -7.87 -15.21 15.75
CA GLN A 224 -6.97 -14.86 16.83
C GLN A 224 -7.68 -13.93 17.80
N LEU A 225 -7.93 -14.44 19.00
CA LEU A 225 -8.49 -13.67 20.10
C LEU A 225 -7.40 -12.86 20.82
N ASP A 226 -7.81 -11.73 21.38
CA ASP A 226 -7.03 -10.93 22.31
C ASP A 226 -7.91 -10.56 23.52
N GLY A 227 -7.46 -10.91 24.72
CA GLY A 227 -8.18 -10.68 25.98
C GLY A 227 -7.90 -11.75 27.03
N PRO A 228 -8.59 -11.66 28.19
CA PRO A 228 -8.48 -12.64 29.27
C PRO A 228 -9.06 -14.02 28.92
N GLU A 229 -10.08 -14.10 28.05
CA GLU A 229 -10.78 -15.35 27.72
C GLU A 229 -10.29 -15.93 26.39
N ARG A 230 -9.02 -16.35 26.36
CA ARG A 230 -8.37 -16.78 25.10
C ARG A 230 -8.96 -18.04 24.48
N THR A 231 -9.61 -18.91 25.26
CA THR A 231 -10.25 -20.14 24.75
C THR A 231 -11.75 -19.95 24.48
N LEU A 232 -12.23 -18.71 24.37
CA LEU A 232 -13.63 -18.43 24.06
C LEU A 232 -14.00 -18.96 22.67
N ALA A 233 -15.09 -19.72 22.58
CA ALA A 233 -15.57 -20.23 21.29
C ALA A 233 -16.01 -19.07 20.36
N VAL A 234 -15.66 -19.18 19.08
CA VAL A 234 -16.02 -18.20 18.04
C VAL A 234 -16.86 -18.90 16.99
N THR A 235 -18.07 -18.41 16.71
CA THR A 235 -18.90 -18.96 15.65
C THR A 235 -18.64 -18.20 14.35
N LEU A 236 -18.13 -18.91 13.33
CA LEU A 236 -18.07 -18.44 11.95
C LEU A 236 -19.43 -18.67 11.28
N GLN A 237 -20.03 -17.61 10.71
CA GLN A 237 -21.25 -17.72 9.91
C GLN A 237 -21.08 -17.05 8.54
N LEU A 238 -21.54 -17.75 7.50
CA LEU A 238 -21.76 -17.21 6.16
C LEU A 238 -23.24 -17.43 5.83
N PRO A 239 -24.14 -16.50 6.21
CA PRO A 239 -25.59 -16.72 6.15
C PRO A 239 -26.11 -17.07 4.74
N GLU A 240 -25.58 -16.39 3.72
CA GLU A 240 -25.96 -16.59 2.31
C GLU A 240 -25.56 -17.98 1.78
N LEU A 241 -24.62 -18.66 2.43
CA LEU A 241 -24.20 -20.02 2.09
C LEU A 241 -24.77 -21.07 3.06
N GLY A 242 -25.60 -20.67 4.03
CA GLY A 242 -26.13 -21.57 5.05
C GLY A 242 -25.05 -22.23 5.93
N LEU A 243 -23.85 -21.63 6.01
CA LEU A 243 -22.71 -22.19 6.73
C LEU A 243 -22.65 -21.59 8.14
N SER A 244 -22.56 -22.45 9.15
CA SER A 244 -22.27 -22.08 10.54
C SER A 244 -21.33 -23.10 11.17
N HIS A 245 -20.25 -22.62 11.79
CA HIS A 245 -19.24 -23.47 12.40
C HIS A 245 -18.65 -22.83 13.66
N THR A 246 -18.54 -23.60 14.74
CA THR A 246 -17.90 -23.16 15.98
C THR A 246 -16.42 -23.52 15.96
N ILE A 247 -15.58 -22.49 15.99
CA ILE A 247 -14.13 -22.59 16.12
C ILE A 247 -13.79 -22.55 17.61
N GLN A 248 -12.92 -23.45 18.05
CA GLN A 248 -12.45 -23.52 19.44
C GLN A 248 -10.98 -23.08 19.51
N PRO A 249 -10.68 -21.84 19.94
CA PRO A 249 -9.31 -21.38 20.11
C PRO A 249 -8.55 -22.08 21.25
N ASP A 250 -7.23 -22.18 21.10
CA ASP A 250 -6.30 -22.69 22.09
C ASP A 250 -5.98 -21.66 23.21
N THR A 251 -5.07 -22.01 24.12
CA THR A 251 -4.64 -21.12 25.21
C THR A 251 -3.87 -19.89 24.73
N ASN A 252 -3.40 -19.87 23.49
CA ASN A 252 -2.80 -18.71 22.84
C ASN A 252 -3.84 -17.81 22.14
N GLY A 253 -5.11 -18.19 22.17
CA GLY A 253 -6.18 -17.47 21.49
C GLY A 253 -6.33 -17.80 20.02
N ARG A 254 -5.61 -18.82 19.51
CA ARG A 254 -5.61 -19.20 18.09
C ARG A 254 -6.57 -20.36 17.87
N GLY A 255 -7.54 -20.16 16.99
CA GLY A 255 -8.41 -21.23 16.49
C GLY A 255 -8.24 -21.39 14.98
N THR A 256 -8.23 -22.62 14.48
CA THR A 256 -8.17 -22.92 13.04
C THR A 256 -9.39 -23.71 12.62
N PHE A 257 -9.74 -23.64 11.33
CA PHE A 257 -10.81 -24.46 10.75
C PHE A 257 -10.48 -24.85 9.31
N ARG A 258 -11.10 -25.95 8.87
CA ARG A 258 -11.16 -26.38 7.48
C ARG A 258 -12.52 -27.00 7.25
N LEU A 259 -13.32 -26.42 6.37
CA LEU A 259 -14.72 -26.77 6.14
C LEU A 259 -14.95 -26.99 4.67
N ARG A 260 -15.78 -27.96 4.31
CA ARG A 260 -16.13 -28.16 2.91
C ARG A 260 -16.86 -26.92 2.39
N THR A 261 -16.43 -26.44 1.23
CA THR A 261 -17.02 -25.28 0.58
C THR A 261 -18.46 -25.63 0.18
N PRO A 262 -19.46 -24.78 0.50
CA PRO A 262 -20.85 -25.00 0.08
C PRO A 262 -20.99 -25.05 -1.44
N ASP A 263 -21.81 -25.96 -1.96
CA ASP A 263 -21.98 -26.17 -3.41
C ASP A 263 -22.56 -24.94 -4.14
N ASN A 264 -23.21 -24.03 -3.40
CA ASN A 264 -23.79 -22.78 -3.91
C ASN A 264 -22.83 -21.58 -3.82
N ILE A 265 -21.54 -21.79 -3.54
CA ILE A 265 -20.55 -20.71 -3.59
C ILE A 265 -20.37 -20.22 -5.03
N GLU A 266 -20.30 -18.91 -5.20
CA GLU A 266 -19.90 -18.26 -6.44
C GLU A 266 -18.52 -17.63 -6.23
N HIS A 267 -17.57 -17.94 -7.12
CA HIS A 267 -16.22 -17.40 -7.01
C HIS A 267 -16.17 -15.95 -7.49
N TRP A 268 -15.43 -15.12 -6.76
CA TRP A 268 -15.11 -13.75 -7.15
C TRP A 268 -14.34 -13.74 -8.47
N SER A 269 -14.71 -12.84 -9.37
CA SER A 269 -14.02 -12.52 -10.62
C SER A 269 -14.25 -11.05 -11.00
N PRO A 270 -13.47 -10.47 -11.93
CA PRO A 270 -13.73 -9.11 -12.42
C PRO A 270 -15.13 -8.89 -13.00
N GLU A 271 -15.69 -9.92 -13.65
CA GLU A 271 -17.01 -9.89 -14.27
C GLU A 271 -18.13 -10.11 -13.24
N HIS A 272 -17.88 -10.98 -12.25
CA HIS A 272 -18.78 -11.27 -11.14
C HIS A 272 -18.05 -11.11 -9.79
N PRO A 273 -17.94 -9.87 -9.26
CA PRO A 273 -17.21 -9.60 -8.02
C PRO A 273 -18.00 -10.01 -6.78
N ARG A 274 -18.43 -11.29 -6.73
CA ARG A 274 -19.20 -11.84 -5.62
C ARG A 274 -18.40 -11.78 -4.33
N ARG A 275 -19.02 -11.22 -3.30
CA ARG A 275 -18.53 -11.21 -1.93
C ARG A 275 -19.66 -11.64 -1.02
N TYR A 276 -19.28 -12.25 0.10
CA TYR A 276 -20.19 -12.79 1.09
C TYR A 276 -20.03 -12.06 2.40
N ARG A 277 -21.14 -11.87 3.10
CA ARG A 277 -21.12 -11.47 4.49
C ARG A 277 -20.54 -12.60 5.34
N VAL A 278 -19.45 -12.31 6.04
CA VAL A 278 -18.78 -13.22 6.97
C VAL A 278 -18.92 -12.66 8.37
N GLU A 279 -19.45 -13.44 9.29
CA GLU A 279 -19.64 -13.06 10.68
C GLU A 279 -18.78 -13.93 11.59
N LEU A 280 -18.08 -13.29 12.54
CA LEU A 280 -17.37 -13.92 13.63
C LEU A 280 -18.05 -13.52 14.93
N ILE A 281 -18.77 -14.46 15.52
CA ILE A 281 -19.69 -14.21 16.63
C ILE A 281 -19.09 -14.76 17.92
N THR A 282 -19.06 -13.92 18.94
CA THR A 282 -18.76 -14.28 20.34
C THR A 282 -19.92 -13.81 21.22
N PRO A 283 -19.97 -14.19 22.51
CA PRO A 283 -20.94 -13.60 23.45
C PRO A 283 -20.83 -12.08 23.62
N TYR A 284 -19.71 -11.45 23.22
CA TYR A 284 -19.44 -10.03 23.46
C TYR A 284 -19.56 -9.15 22.22
N GLU A 285 -19.38 -9.73 21.03
CA GLU A 285 -19.41 -9.00 19.77
C GLU A 285 -19.76 -9.91 18.58
N THR A 286 -20.27 -9.28 17.52
CA THR A 286 -20.35 -9.87 16.19
C THR A 286 -19.52 -9.00 15.25
N LEU A 287 -18.35 -9.51 14.84
CA LEU A 287 -17.49 -8.84 13.87
C LEU A 287 -17.89 -9.26 12.46
N ILE A 288 -18.22 -8.28 11.62
CA ILE A 288 -18.73 -8.51 10.25
C ILE A 288 -17.68 -8.05 9.24
N ASP A 289 -17.42 -8.88 8.24
CA ASP A 289 -16.62 -8.52 7.05
C ASP A 289 -17.38 -8.90 5.77
N THR A 290 -16.90 -8.38 4.64
CA THR A 290 -17.35 -8.75 3.30
C THR A 290 -16.16 -9.34 2.55
N ILE A 291 -16.24 -10.63 2.22
CA ILE A 291 -15.10 -11.40 1.69
C ILE A 291 -15.49 -12.10 0.38
N GLY A 292 -14.63 -11.97 -0.64
CA GLY A 292 -14.70 -12.77 -1.86
C GLY A 292 -13.86 -14.05 -1.75
N PHE A 293 -14.17 -15.03 -2.59
CA PHE A 293 -13.47 -16.32 -2.66
C PHE A 293 -13.08 -16.64 -4.09
N ARG A 294 -11.80 -16.94 -4.34
CA ARG A 294 -11.28 -17.24 -5.68
C ARG A 294 -9.98 -18.03 -5.60
N THR A 295 -9.66 -18.80 -6.63
CA THR A 295 -8.33 -19.41 -6.81
C THR A 295 -7.51 -18.63 -7.82
N ILE A 296 -6.20 -18.57 -7.61
CA ILE A 296 -5.23 -17.96 -8.53
C ILE A 296 -4.01 -18.87 -8.62
N GLU A 297 -3.56 -19.19 -9.83
CA GLU A 297 -2.45 -20.12 -10.08
C GLU A 297 -1.61 -19.64 -11.27
N ALA A 298 -0.29 -19.79 -11.19
CA ALA A 298 0.60 -19.72 -12.34
C ALA A 298 0.94 -21.14 -12.80
N ARG A 299 0.72 -21.44 -14.08
CA ARG A 299 1.00 -22.77 -14.67
C ARG A 299 1.74 -22.61 -16.01
N GLY A 300 3.02 -22.97 -16.03
CA GLY A 300 3.88 -22.67 -17.16
C GLY A 300 3.87 -21.16 -17.43
N THR A 301 3.52 -20.74 -18.64
CA THR A 301 3.39 -19.32 -19.00
C THR A 301 1.98 -18.74 -18.82
N GLN A 302 1.04 -19.49 -18.25
CA GLN A 302 -0.34 -19.05 -18.07
C GLN A 302 -0.61 -18.57 -16.64
N LEU A 303 -1.53 -17.61 -16.52
CA LEU A 303 -2.15 -17.20 -15.28
C LEU A 303 -3.61 -17.66 -15.28
N LEU A 304 -4.02 -18.40 -14.26
CA LEU A 304 -5.35 -18.99 -14.14
C LEU A 304 -6.11 -18.37 -12.97
N LEU A 305 -7.25 -17.73 -13.24
CA LEU A 305 -8.21 -17.30 -12.22
C LEU A 305 -9.38 -18.29 -12.22
N ASN A 306 -9.68 -18.89 -11.08
CA ASN A 306 -10.75 -19.89 -10.96
C ASN A 306 -10.59 -21.05 -11.98
N GLY A 307 -9.33 -21.45 -12.23
CA GLY A 307 -8.97 -22.51 -13.19
C GLY A 307 -9.03 -22.11 -14.67
N ARG A 308 -9.36 -20.85 -14.99
CA ARG A 308 -9.47 -20.36 -16.38
C ARG A 308 -8.34 -19.36 -16.71
N PRO A 309 -7.71 -19.45 -17.89
CA PRO A 309 -6.74 -18.45 -18.33
C PRO A 309 -7.32 -17.04 -18.31
N ILE A 310 -6.55 -16.08 -17.81
CA ILE A 310 -6.92 -14.67 -17.78
C ILE A 310 -5.79 -13.80 -18.31
N PHE A 311 -6.15 -12.80 -19.12
CA PHE A 311 -5.26 -11.69 -19.44
C PHE A 311 -5.58 -10.49 -18.54
N LEU A 312 -4.55 -9.94 -17.89
CA LEU A 312 -4.67 -8.77 -17.03
C LEU A 312 -4.58 -7.49 -17.86
N ARG A 313 -5.75 -6.93 -18.17
CA ARG A 313 -5.91 -5.60 -18.76
C ARG A 313 -5.74 -4.58 -17.64
N GLY A 314 -4.49 -4.18 -17.42
CA GLY A 314 -4.07 -3.41 -16.26
C GLY A 314 -3.87 -1.93 -16.50
N ILE A 315 -3.79 -1.19 -15.40
CA ILE A 315 -3.20 0.15 -15.39
C ILE A 315 -2.57 0.40 -14.02
N SER A 316 -1.41 1.06 -14.01
CA SER A 316 -0.74 1.41 -12.75
C SER A 316 -1.34 2.67 -12.15
N ILE A 317 -1.39 2.76 -10.82
CA ILE A 317 -2.01 3.87 -10.08
C ILE A 317 -1.14 4.22 -8.87
N HIS A 318 -0.80 5.51 -8.72
CA HIS A 318 -0.26 6.06 -7.47
C HIS A 318 -1.38 6.48 -6.51
N GLU A 319 -1.13 6.47 -5.21
CA GLU A 319 -2.08 6.95 -4.19
C GLU A 319 -2.13 8.48 -4.15
N GLU A 320 -2.62 9.08 -5.22
CA GLU A 320 -2.74 10.53 -5.37
C GLU A 320 -4.12 10.88 -5.93
N ALA A 321 -4.75 11.89 -5.34
CA ALA A 321 -6.15 12.22 -5.58
C ALA A 321 -6.42 12.61 -7.05
N PRO A 322 -7.66 12.41 -7.54
CA PRO A 322 -8.00 12.57 -8.97
C PRO A 322 -7.75 13.97 -9.56
N PHE A 323 -8.11 15.04 -8.86
CA PHE A 323 -8.12 16.41 -9.39
C PHE A 323 -7.16 17.36 -8.67
N ALA A 324 -6.39 16.83 -7.72
CA ALA A 324 -5.46 17.61 -6.91
C ALA A 324 -4.22 16.76 -6.61
N GLY A 325 -3.04 17.39 -6.61
CA GLY A 325 -1.79 16.74 -6.20
C GLY A 325 -1.70 16.64 -4.67
N ARG A 326 -2.62 15.88 -4.07
CA ARG A 326 -2.67 15.50 -2.64
C ARG A 326 -2.72 13.98 -2.51
N ARG A 327 -2.35 13.43 -1.35
CA ARG A 327 -2.54 12.01 -1.03
C ARG A 327 -4.03 11.64 -1.09
N ALA A 328 -4.33 10.53 -1.78
CA ALA A 328 -5.65 9.94 -1.77
C ALA A 328 -5.85 9.16 -0.45
N PHE A 329 -7.03 9.25 0.15
CA PHE A 329 -7.29 8.54 1.40
C PHE A 329 -8.72 8.00 1.55
N SER A 330 -9.65 8.42 0.68
CA SER A 330 -11.08 8.14 0.85
C SER A 330 -11.65 7.20 -0.21
N GLU A 331 -12.84 6.67 0.07
CA GLU A 331 -13.60 5.87 -0.90
C GLU A 331 -13.98 6.71 -2.14
N GLU A 332 -14.27 8.00 -1.98
CA GLU A 332 -14.60 8.89 -3.11
C GLU A 332 -13.41 9.05 -4.06
N ASP A 333 -12.20 9.26 -3.53
CA ASP A 333 -10.98 9.30 -4.34
C ASP A 333 -10.80 7.99 -5.11
N ALA A 334 -10.97 6.85 -4.41
CA ALA A 334 -10.85 5.52 -4.99
C ALA A 334 -11.89 5.29 -6.10
N ARG A 335 -13.17 5.64 -5.88
CA ARG A 335 -14.24 5.46 -6.87
C ARG A 335 -13.99 6.23 -8.15
N VAL A 336 -13.43 7.45 -8.07
CA VAL A 336 -13.09 8.23 -9.27
C VAL A 336 -11.93 7.58 -10.02
N LEU A 337 -10.82 7.27 -9.34
CA LEU A 337 -9.63 6.67 -9.98
C LEU A 337 -9.96 5.30 -10.59
N LEU A 338 -10.61 4.42 -9.83
CA LEU A 338 -10.99 3.09 -10.28
C LEU A 338 -12.13 3.12 -11.30
N GLY A 339 -12.99 4.14 -11.24
CA GLY A 339 -13.97 4.43 -12.27
C GLY A 339 -13.31 4.73 -13.61
N TRP A 340 -12.23 5.53 -13.61
CA TRP A 340 -11.44 5.80 -14.80
C TRP A 340 -10.74 4.54 -15.33
N ALA A 341 -10.21 3.68 -14.44
CA ALA A 341 -9.65 2.38 -14.84
C ALA A 341 -10.71 1.47 -15.48
N ARG A 342 -11.94 1.43 -14.93
CA ARG A 342 -13.06 0.68 -15.53
C ARG A 342 -13.46 1.24 -16.89
N GLU A 343 -13.54 2.57 -17.02
CA GLU A 343 -13.80 3.23 -18.30
C GLU A 343 -12.74 2.88 -19.35
N LEU A 344 -11.47 2.77 -18.95
CA LEU A 344 -10.37 2.33 -19.80
C LEU A 344 -10.47 0.86 -20.25
N GLY A 345 -11.39 0.07 -19.68
CA GLY A 345 -11.58 -1.35 -19.98
C GLY A 345 -10.74 -2.30 -19.11
N CYS A 346 -10.18 -1.80 -18.00
CA CYS A 346 -9.34 -2.59 -17.10
C CYS A 346 -10.14 -3.63 -16.30
N ASN A 347 -9.50 -4.77 -16.04
CA ASN A 347 -9.91 -5.77 -15.03
C ASN A 347 -8.86 -5.92 -13.91
N PHE A 348 -7.78 -5.15 -13.97
CA PHE A 348 -6.63 -5.23 -13.08
C PHE A 348 -6.05 -3.84 -12.83
N VAL A 349 -5.49 -3.61 -11.65
CA VAL A 349 -4.76 -2.40 -11.29
C VAL A 349 -3.49 -2.76 -10.51
N ARG A 350 -2.40 -2.06 -10.82
CA ARG A 350 -1.17 -2.10 -10.02
C ARG A 350 -1.16 -0.89 -9.09
N LEU A 351 -1.26 -1.13 -7.79
CA LEU A 351 -1.24 -0.08 -6.78
C LEU A 351 0.20 0.18 -6.35
N ALA A 352 0.82 1.16 -7.00
CA ALA A 352 2.26 1.43 -6.91
C ALA A 352 2.58 2.59 -5.96
N HIS A 353 3.75 2.66 -5.32
CA HIS A 353 4.78 1.62 -5.14
C HIS A 353 4.82 1.17 -3.67
N TYR A 354 3.65 1.13 -3.05
CA TYR A 354 3.47 0.99 -1.62
C TYR A 354 2.03 0.54 -1.35
N PRO A 355 1.71 0.02 -0.16
CA PRO A 355 0.34 -0.35 0.16
C PRO A 355 -0.53 0.91 0.11
N HIS A 356 -1.54 0.96 -0.76
CA HIS A 356 -2.51 2.07 -0.77
C HIS A 356 -3.46 1.97 0.43
N ASN A 357 -4.27 3.00 0.68
CA ASN A 357 -5.31 2.99 1.72
C ASN A 357 -6.30 1.84 1.50
N GLU A 358 -6.91 1.37 2.61
CA GLU A 358 -7.83 0.23 2.59
C GLU A 358 -9.08 0.51 1.72
N ALA A 359 -9.54 1.77 1.66
CA ALA A 359 -10.67 2.17 0.83
C ALA A 359 -10.40 1.94 -0.67
N MET A 360 -9.18 2.19 -1.15
CA MET A 360 -8.77 1.87 -2.53
C MET A 360 -8.88 0.38 -2.81
N VAL A 361 -8.34 -0.46 -1.93
CA VAL A 361 -8.33 -1.92 -2.11
C VAL A 361 -9.75 -2.51 -2.03
N ARG A 362 -10.56 -2.09 -1.04
CA ARG A 362 -11.96 -2.52 -0.90
C ARG A 362 -12.83 -2.06 -2.06
N THR A 363 -12.60 -0.85 -2.57
CA THR A 363 -13.32 -0.34 -3.74
C THR A 363 -12.94 -1.09 -5.00
N ALA A 364 -11.65 -1.40 -5.21
CA ALA A 364 -11.21 -2.23 -6.33
C ALA A 364 -11.85 -3.62 -6.28
N GLU A 365 -11.90 -4.23 -5.09
CA GLU A 365 -12.55 -5.51 -4.87
C GLU A 365 -14.06 -5.48 -5.17
N ALA A 366 -14.74 -4.42 -4.74
CA ALA A 366 -16.17 -4.22 -5.02
C ALA A 366 -16.46 -3.98 -6.50
N MET A 367 -15.54 -3.33 -7.23
CA MET A 367 -15.70 -2.95 -8.64
C MET A 367 -15.24 -4.04 -9.62
N GLY A 368 -14.74 -5.18 -9.13
CA GLY A 368 -14.24 -6.25 -9.98
C GLY A 368 -12.92 -5.89 -10.66
N LEU A 369 -11.97 -5.33 -9.89
CA LEU A 369 -10.61 -5.06 -10.34
C LEU A 369 -9.65 -5.90 -9.53
N LEU A 370 -8.89 -6.78 -10.19
CA LEU A 370 -7.76 -7.49 -9.60
C LEU A 370 -6.68 -6.50 -9.19
N VAL A 371 -5.91 -6.82 -8.14
CA VAL A 371 -4.95 -5.91 -7.53
C VAL A 371 -3.57 -6.57 -7.42
N TRP A 372 -2.56 -5.82 -7.86
CA TRP A 372 -1.17 -5.98 -7.43
C TRP A 372 -0.90 -4.98 -6.32
N ALA A 373 -0.56 -5.49 -5.14
CA ALA A 373 -0.16 -4.69 -3.98
C ALA A 373 1.35 -4.82 -3.75
N GLU A 374 2.02 -3.72 -3.42
CA GLU A 374 3.49 -3.61 -3.42
C GLU A 374 4.01 -2.90 -2.17
N ILE A 375 5.22 -3.22 -1.73
CA ILE A 375 5.98 -2.45 -0.72
C ILE A 375 7.05 -1.56 -1.38
N PRO A 376 7.47 -0.45 -0.75
CA PRO A 376 8.39 0.51 -1.37
C PRO A 376 9.88 0.10 -1.29
N VAL A 377 10.18 -1.17 -1.55
CA VAL A 377 11.54 -1.67 -1.78
C VAL A 377 11.92 -1.29 -3.22
N TYR A 378 12.34 -0.05 -3.38
CA TYR A 378 12.42 0.65 -4.66
C TYR A 378 13.85 1.14 -4.90
N TRP A 379 14.40 0.85 -6.09
CA TRP A 379 15.75 1.24 -6.50
C TRP A 379 16.85 0.85 -5.49
N THR A 380 17.62 1.81 -4.99
CA THR A 380 18.91 1.63 -4.33
C THR A 380 18.76 1.53 -2.81
N ILE A 381 18.00 0.53 -2.37
CA ILE A 381 17.89 0.15 -0.95
C ILE A 381 19.26 -0.34 -0.44
N GLN A 382 19.55 -0.13 0.85
CA GLN A 382 20.75 -0.68 1.50
C GLN A 382 20.62 -2.17 1.80
N TRP A 383 20.97 -3.01 0.82
CA TRP A 383 20.77 -4.46 0.86
C TRP A 383 21.47 -5.18 2.02
N ASP A 384 22.64 -4.70 2.45
CA ASP A 384 23.42 -5.30 3.55
C ASP A 384 23.01 -4.77 4.94
N ASN A 385 22.09 -3.80 5.01
CA ASN A 385 21.70 -3.19 6.27
C ASN A 385 20.58 -4.01 6.94
N PRO A 386 20.84 -4.66 8.10
CA PRO A 386 19.83 -5.50 8.77
C PRO A 386 18.62 -4.70 9.26
N ARG A 387 18.80 -3.41 9.59
CA ARG A 387 17.67 -2.53 9.96
C ARG A 387 16.74 -2.31 8.78
N THR A 388 17.30 -2.07 7.59
CA THR A 388 16.53 -1.87 6.36
C THR A 388 15.77 -3.14 5.97
N LEU A 389 16.37 -4.32 6.11
CA LEU A 389 15.68 -5.60 5.92
C LEU A 389 14.53 -5.80 6.92
N ALA A 390 14.77 -5.52 8.21
CA ALA A 390 13.75 -5.63 9.23
C ALA A 390 12.55 -4.69 8.94
N LEU A 391 12.82 -3.46 8.49
CA LEU A 391 11.78 -2.51 8.13
C LEU A 391 10.99 -2.93 6.87
N ALA A 392 11.67 -3.41 5.81
CA ALA A 392 10.99 -3.93 4.63
C ALA A 392 10.10 -5.14 4.97
N LYS A 393 10.60 -6.03 5.83
CA LYS A 393 9.85 -7.18 6.35
C LYS A 393 8.63 -6.75 7.17
N GLN A 394 8.77 -5.74 8.02
CA GLN A 394 7.66 -5.16 8.79
C GLN A 394 6.57 -4.61 7.85
N GLN A 395 6.93 -3.80 6.86
CA GLN A 395 5.96 -3.23 5.92
C GLN A 395 5.25 -4.31 5.09
N LEU A 396 5.96 -5.37 4.70
CA LEU A 396 5.38 -6.54 4.03
C LEU A 396 4.37 -7.26 4.93
N GLN A 397 4.75 -7.51 6.18
CA GLN A 397 3.88 -8.13 7.19
C GLN A 397 2.62 -7.29 7.43
N GLU A 398 2.75 -5.98 7.59
CA GLU A 398 1.62 -5.07 7.81
C GLU A 398 0.68 -5.02 6.60
N MET A 399 1.21 -4.95 5.37
CA MET A 399 0.43 -5.00 4.13
C MET A 399 -0.39 -6.30 4.04
N ILE A 400 0.28 -7.46 4.15
CA ILE A 400 -0.38 -8.77 4.03
C ILE A 400 -1.39 -8.96 5.18
N THR A 401 -1.04 -8.55 6.40
CA THR A 401 -1.92 -8.67 7.56
C THR A 401 -3.22 -7.90 7.33
N ARG A 402 -3.17 -6.69 6.80
CA ARG A 402 -4.38 -5.89 6.52
C ARG A 402 -5.26 -6.53 5.43
N ASP A 403 -4.64 -7.00 4.34
CA ASP A 403 -5.35 -7.28 3.09
C ASP A 403 -5.50 -8.77 2.74
N LYS A 404 -5.04 -9.70 3.59
CA LYS A 404 -5.13 -11.16 3.35
C LYS A 404 -6.53 -11.70 3.01
N ASN A 405 -7.59 -11.03 3.45
CA ASN A 405 -8.99 -11.41 3.14
C ASN A 405 -9.58 -10.69 1.91
N ARG A 406 -8.78 -9.93 1.14
CA ARG A 406 -9.22 -9.19 -0.05
C ARG A 406 -9.00 -10.02 -1.32
N ALA A 407 -10.04 -10.66 -1.83
CA ALA A 407 -9.99 -11.57 -2.98
C ALA A 407 -9.39 -10.93 -4.23
N ALA A 408 -9.62 -9.64 -4.43
CA ALA A 408 -9.07 -8.89 -5.55
C ALA A 408 -7.54 -8.85 -5.56
N VAL A 409 -6.89 -8.82 -4.40
CA VAL A 409 -5.42 -8.86 -4.34
C VAL A 409 -4.97 -10.24 -4.80
N ILE A 410 -4.21 -10.31 -5.88
CA ILE A 410 -3.67 -11.57 -6.41
C ILE A 410 -2.15 -11.63 -6.41
N PHE A 411 -1.51 -10.47 -6.25
CA PHE A 411 -0.05 -10.36 -6.17
C PHE A 411 0.40 -9.61 -4.92
N TRP A 412 1.40 -10.18 -4.26
CA TRP A 412 2.29 -9.47 -3.36
C TRP A 412 3.60 -9.17 -4.10
N SER A 413 3.87 -7.89 -4.35
CA SER A 413 5.12 -7.44 -4.94
C SER A 413 6.12 -7.03 -3.89
N VAL A 414 7.32 -7.60 -3.97
CA VAL A 414 8.38 -7.37 -2.98
C VAL A 414 9.38 -6.30 -3.38
N ALA A 415 9.38 -5.83 -4.64
CA ALA A 415 10.37 -4.88 -5.14
C ALA A 415 10.02 -4.25 -6.50
N ASN A 416 10.69 -3.13 -6.81
CA ASN A 416 10.66 -2.48 -8.13
C ASN A 416 12.04 -1.93 -8.55
N GLU A 417 12.51 -2.31 -9.75
CA GLU A 417 13.72 -1.79 -10.42
C GLU A 417 14.96 -1.80 -9.50
N THR A 418 15.28 -2.97 -8.97
CA THR A 418 16.33 -3.12 -7.97
C THR A 418 17.61 -3.63 -8.62
N PRO A 419 18.76 -2.95 -8.44
CA PRO A 419 20.01 -3.34 -9.09
C PRO A 419 20.45 -4.74 -8.65
N ARG A 420 20.97 -5.52 -9.60
CA ARG A 420 21.42 -6.90 -9.36
C ARG A 420 22.63 -6.94 -8.41
N GLY A 421 22.68 -7.99 -7.60
CA GLY A 421 23.76 -8.26 -6.65
C GLY A 421 23.36 -9.32 -5.63
N GLU A 422 24.33 -10.04 -5.06
CA GLU A 422 24.08 -11.13 -4.11
C GLU A 422 23.32 -10.67 -2.87
N ALA A 423 23.72 -9.54 -2.28
CA ALA A 423 23.04 -8.95 -1.13
C ALA A 423 21.56 -8.62 -1.43
N ARG A 424 21.28 -8.02 -2.60
CA ARG A 424 19.93 -7.74 -3.07
C ARG A 424 19.13 -9.03 -3.24
N LEU A 425 19.72 -10.06 -3.87
CA LEU A 425 19.03 -11.33 -4.09
C LEU A 425 18.66 -12.00 -2.75
N HIS A 426 19.59 -12.05 -1.79
CA HIS A 426 19.32 -12.59 -0.46
C HIS A 426 18.24 -11.81 0.30
N PHE A 427 18.29 -10.48 0.25
CA PHE A 427 17.30 -9.61 0.85
C PHE A 427 15.90 -9.91 0.31
N LEU A 428 15.75 -9.99 -1.02
CA LEU A 428 14.44 -10.21 -1.65
C LEU A 428 13.95 -11.66 -1.52
N GLN A 429 14.84 -12.66 -1.51
CA GLN A 429 14.48 -14.04 -1.17
C GLN A 429 13.85 -14.12 0.23
N THR A 430 14.45 -13.45 1.21
CA THR A 430 13.93 -13.38 2.58
C THR A 430 12.52 -12.79 2.61
N LEU A 431 12.23 -11.77 1.79
CA LEU A 431 10.90 -11.19 1.68
C LEU A 431 9.91 -12.12 0.96
N ILE A 432 10.33 -12.82 -0.10
CA ILE A 432 9.50 -13.79 -0.82
C ILE A 432 9.10 -14.95 0.11
N GLU A 433 10.05 -15.49 0.87
CA GLU A 433 9.80 -16.55 1.86
C GLU A 433 8.82 -16.08 2.94
N GLU A 434 8.99 -14.85 3.43
CA GLU A 434 8.07 -14.26 4.40
C GLU A 434 6.66 -14.08 3.81
N ALA A 435 6.53 -13.58 2.59
CA ALA A 435 5.24 -13.43 1.91
C ALA A 435 4.51 -14.78 1.82
N ARG A 436 5.19 -15.83 1.35
CA ARG A 436 4.64 -17.19 1.24
C ARG A 436 4.26 -17.79 2.60
N ARG A 437 5.04 -17.49 3.64
CA ARG A 437 4.75 -17.92 5.02
C ARG A 437 3.49 -17.27 5.57
N LEU A 438 3.25 -16.00 5.25
CA LEU A 438 2.10 -15.24 5.72
C LEU A 438 0.83 -15.54 4.93
N ASP A 439 0.97 -15.73 3.62
CA ASP A 439 -0.16 -15.94 2.71
C ASP A 439 0.20 -16.93 1.58
N PRO A 440 -0.24 -18.19 1.70
CA PRO A 440 -0.04 -19.20 0.66
C PRO A 440 -1.07 -19.13 -0.48
N THR A 441 -2.01 -18.16 -0.48
CA THR A 441 -3.13 -18.12 -1.45
C THR A 441 -2.90 -17.15 -2.61
N ARG A 442 -1.82 -16.38 -2.60
CA ARG A 442 -1.50 -15.36 -3.61
C ARG A 442 -0.11 -15.60 -4.18
N LEU A 443 0.10 -15.06 -5.38
CA LEU A 443 1.35 -15.19 -6.12
C LEU A 443 2.31 -14.06 -5.70
N VAL A 444 3.60 -14.35 -5.66
CA VAL A 444 4.65 -13.37 -5.37
C VAL A 444 5.29 -12.90 -6.68
N THR A 445 5.47 -11.58 -6.80
CA THR A 445 6.03 -10.92 -7.99
C THR A 445 7.02 -9.82 -7.59
N ALA A 446 7.67 -9.22 -8.57
CA ALA A 446 8.45 -7.99 -8.46
C ALA A 446 8.56 -7.35 -9.85
N ALA A 447 8.72 -6.03 -9.91
CA ALA A 447 9.04 -5.34 -11.16
C ALA A 447 10.56 -5.42 -11.42
N LEU A 448 10.95 -6.28 -12.35
CA LEU A 448 12.32 -6.52 -12.79
C LEU A 448 12.73 -5.51 -13.88
N GLU A 449 14.03 -5.51 -14.18
CA GLU A 449 14.59 -4.94 -15.39
C GLU A 449 15.09 -6.06 -16.32
N HIS A 450 15.24 -5.71 -17.60
CA HIS A 450 15.63 -6.64 -18.65
C HIS A 450 17.02 -6.28 -19.20
N ARG A 451 17.59 -7.18 -20.02
CA ARG A 451 18.88 -6.97 -20.67
C ARG A 451 18.79 -7.21 -22.17
N TYR A 452 19.50 -6.39 -22.94
CA TYR A 452 19.74 -6.65 -24.36
C TYR A 452 20.82 -7.70 -24.57
N ILE A 453 20.54 -8.72 -25.39
CA ILE A 453 21.58 -9.67 -25.85
C ILE A 453 22.10 -9.30 -27.25
N ASN A 454 21.33 -8.53 -28.02
CA ASN A 454 21.69 -7.89 -29.28
C ASN A 454 20.68 -6.75 -29.57
N ASP A 455 20.81 -6.07 -30.71
CA ASP A 455 20.02 -4.87 -31.05
C ASP A 455 18.49 -5.08 -31.17
N SER A 456 18.04 -6.32 -31.32
CA SER A 456 16.63 -6.66 -31.53
C SER A 456 16.07 -7.65 -30.52
N THR A 457 16.89 -8.17 -29.60
CA THR A 457 16.47 -9.22 -28.66
C THR A 457 16.75 -8.81 -27.23
N ILE A 458 15.69 -8.84 -26.44
CA ILE A 458 15.70 -8.63 -24.99
C ILE A 458 15.51 -9.96 -24.31
N VAL A 459 16.25 -10.19 -23.21
CA VAL A 459 16.09 -11.34 -22.33
C VAL A 459 15.76 -10.87 -20.91
N ILE A 460 14.85 -11.60 -20.26
CA ILE A 460 14.63 -11.53 -18.81
C ILE A 460 15.46 -12.66 -18.18
N ASP A 461 16.54 -12.28 -17.49
CA ASP A 461 17.53 -13.18 -16.87
C ASP A 461 17.99 -12.75 -15.46
N ASP A 462 17.23 -11.88 -14.78
CA ASP A 462 17.46 -11.53 -13.36
C ASP A 462 17.25 -12.77 -12.47
N GLU A 463 18.23 -13.12 -11.65
CA GLU A 463 18.21 -14.31 -10.78
C GLU A 463 16.99 -14.38 -9.87
N LEU A 464 16.41 -13.23 -9.49
CA LEU A 464 15.19 -13.17 -8.68
C LEU A 464 14.01 -13.87 -9.36
N GLY A 465 13.97 -13.86 -10.70
CA GLY A 465 12.92 -14.50 -11.50
C GLY A 465 12.78 -15.99 -11.23
N ALA A 466 13.83 -16.67 -10.72
CA ALA A 466 13.76 -18.07 -10.29
C ALA A 466 12.82 -18.26 -9.08
N TYR A 467 12.71 -17.26 -8.21
CA TYR A 467 11.98 -17.32 -6.94
C TYR A 467 10.56 -16.76 -7.01
N LEU A 468 10.24 -15.95 -8.02
CA LEU A 468 8.91 -15.36 -8.24
C LEU A 468 7.94 -16.37 -8.85
N ASP A 469 6.64 -16.21 -8.61
CA ASP A 469 5.61 -17.02 -9.28
C ASP A 469 5.24 -16.44 -10.65
N VAL A 470 5.25 -15.10 -10.75
CA VAL A 470 4.99 -14.32 -11.98
C VAL A 470 6.09 -13.28 -12.14
N LEU A 471 6.54 -13.07 -13.37
CA LEU A 471 7.55 -12.05 -13.68
C LEU A 471 6.83 -10.72 -13.92
N GLY A 472 7.18 -9.68 -13.17
CA GLY A 472 6.94 -8.30 -13.57
C GLY A 472 8.18 -7.76 -14.30
N ASN A 473 7.99 -6.96 -15.34
CA ASN A 473 9.10 -6.26 -15.98
C ASN A 473 8.69 -4.84 -16.37
N ASN A 474 9.58 -3.89 -16.10
CA ASN A 474 9.45 -2.52 -16.57
C ASN A 474 10.25 -2.33 -17.87
N GLU A 475 9.69 -1.61 -18.83
CA GLU A 475 10.38 -1.21 -20.05
C GLU A 475 9.80 0.08 -20.62
N TYR A 476 10.62 0.85 -21.33
CA TYR A 476 10.24 2.17 -21.85
C TYR A 476 10.76 2.38 -23.27
N ILE A 477 10.65 1.35 -24.11
CA ILE A 477 11.02 1.39 -25.53
C ILE A 477 10.14 2.44 -26.23
N GLY A 478 10.78 3.32 -26.99
CA GLY A 478 10.11 4.45 -27.61
C GLY A 478 10.03 5.69 -26.74
N TRP A 479 10.44 5.63 -25.46
CA TRP A 479 10.53 6.79 -24.57
C TRP A 479 11.94 7.02 -24.03
N TYR A 480 12.36 6.17 -23.09
CA TYR A 480 13.73 6.21 -22.54
C TYR A 480 14.70 5.43 -23.43
N ASP A 481 14.19 4.51 -24.24
CA ASP A 481 14.99 3.65 -25.08
C ASP A 481 14.58 3.72 -26.56
N GLY A 482 15.25 4.61 -27.29
CA GLY A 482 15.07 4.80 -28.73
C GLY A 482 13.71 5.40 -29.14
N PRO A 483 13.45 5.54 -30.44
CA PRO A 483 12.19 6.04 -30.96
C PRO A 483 11.09 4.96 -30.97
N PRO A 484 9.79 5.32 -31.07
CA PRO A 484 8.68 4.36 -31.04
C PRO A 484 8.81 3.15 -31.96
N GLU A 485 9.32 3.36 -33.18
CA GLU A 485 9.50 2.32 -34.20
C GLU A 485 10.51 1.24 -33.79
N LYS A 486 11.34 1.50 -32.76
CA LYS A 486 12.22 0.47 -32.20
C LYS A 486 11.41 -0.73 -31.71
N ALA A 487 10.22 -0.52 -31.15
CA ALA A 487 9.37 -1.60 -30.64
C ALA A 487 8.96 -2.60 -31.74
N ASP A 488 8.91 -2.20 -33.00
CA ASP A 488 8.43 -3.05 -34.11
C ASP A 488 9.36 -4.24 -34.42
N ARG A 489 10.64 -4.13 -34.06
CA ARG A 489 11.66 -5.16 -34.33
C ARG A 489 12.10 -5.94 -33.09
N ILE A 490 11.59 -5.58 -31.92
CA ILE A 490 12.02 -6.19 -30.65
C ILE A 490 11.34 -7.54 -30.46
N VAL A 491 12.15 -8.52 -30.05
CA VAL A 491 11.78 -9.86 -29.64
C VAL A 491 12.12 -10.03 -28.16
N TRP A 492 11.17 -10.55 -27.40
CA TRP A 492 11.33 -10.83 -25.97
C TRP A 492 11.55 -12.32 -25.73
N GLN A 493 12.54 -12.63 -24.92
CA GLN A 493 12.85 -13.96 -24.43
C GLN A 493 12.91 -13.97 -22.91
N SER A 494 12.67 -15.14 -22.33
CA SER A 494 12.79 -15.37 -20.89
C SER A 494 13.53 -16.69 -20.69
N VAL A 495 14.46 -16.71 -19.74
CA VAL A 495 15.10 -17.96 -19.30
C VAL A 495 14.18 -18.78 -18.39
N TYR A 496 13.04 -18.21 -17.99
CA TYR A 496 12.05 -18.82 -17.10
C TYR A 496 10.76 -19.16 -17.85
N ASN A 497 10.25 -20.38 -17.64
CA ASN A 497 8.94 -20.81 -18.13
C ASN A 497 7.82 -20.34 -17.18
N LYS A 498 7.61 -19.02 -17.11
CA LYS A 498 6.69 -18.34 -16.19
C LYS A 498 5.86 -17.26 -16.92
N PRO A 499 4.66 -16.92 -16.43
CA PRO A 499 3.90 -15.80 -16.98
C PRO A 499 4.64 -14.47 -16.77
N LEU A 500 4.52 -13.56 -17.76
CA LEU A 500 5.02 -12.19 -17.70
C LEU A 500 3.87 -11.19 -17.62
N ILE A 501 4.03 -10.19 -16.76
CA ILE A 501 3.27 -8.95 -16.77
C ILE A 501 4.23 -7.81 -17.12
N MET A 502 3.94 -7.04 -18.16
CA MET A 502 4.67 -5.79 -18.39
C MET A 502 4.16 -4.75 -17.38
N SER A 503 4.86 -4.58 -16.26
CA SER A 503 4.40 -3.88 -15.05
C SER A 503 4.50 -2.36 -15.14
N GLU A 504 5.31 -1.86 -16.06
CA GLU A 504 5.36 -0.46 -16.50
C GLU A 504 5.79 -0.39 -17.96
N TRP A 505 5.15 0.52 -18.69
CA TRP A 505 5.56 0.99 -20.01
C TRP A 505 4.76 2.23 -20.40
N GLY A 506 5.23 2.99 -21.39
CA GLY A 506 4.57 4.21 -21.86
C GLY A 506 5.53 5.37 -22.07
N GLY A 507 5.00 6.60 -22.10
CA GLY A 507 5.78 7.81 -22.32
C GLY A 507 5.00 9.06 -21.93
N ASP A 508 5.70 10.18 -21.73
CA ASP A 508 5.08 11.41 -21.25
C ASP A 508 4.34 12.18 -22.37
N ALA A 509 3.19 12.75 -22.04
CA ALA A 509 2.54 13.81 -22.82
C ALA A 509 1.84 14.82 -21.91
N ARG A 510 1.85 16.10 -22.28
CA ARG A 510 1.04 17.11 -21.59
C ARG A 510 -0.33 17.19 -22.25
N ALA A 511 -1.40 17.05 -21.47
CA ALA A 511 -2.75 17.19 -21.99
C ALA A 511 -2.99 18.58 -22.62
N GLY A 512 -3.59 18.60 -23.81
CA GLY A 512 -3.81 19.79 -24.63
C GLY A 512 -2.58 20.32 -25.35
N TYR A 513 -1.41 19.66 -25.25
CA TYR A 513 -0.24 20.00 -26.04
C TYR A 513 -0.19 19.12 -27.29
N HIS A 514 -0.46 19.74 -28.43
CA HIS A 514 -0.57 19.06 -29.72
C HIS A 514 0.58 19.41 -30.66
N GLY A 515 0.94 18.47 -31.54
CA GLY A 515 1.95 18.68 -32.57
C GLY A 515 2.11 17.49 -33.49
N SER A 516 3.30 17.35 -34.08
CA SER A 516 3.63 16.19 -34.89
C SER A 516 3.72 14.92 -34.02
N PRO A 517 3.36 13.72 -34.51
CA PRO A 517 3.59 12.46 -33.80
C PRO A 517 5.06 12.18 -33.46
N GLN A 518 6.02 12.84 -34.12
CA GLN A 518 7.45 12.74 -33.78
C GLN A 518 7.89 13.74 -32.70
N GLN A 519 7.03 14.70 -32.33
CA GLN A 519 7.34 15.73 -31.35
C GLN A 519 7.04 15.22 -29.94
N ILE A 520 8.10 14.94 -29.18
CA ILE A 520 8.04 14.55 -27.77
C ILE A 520 7.17 15.54 -26.96
N TRP A 521 6.49 15.01 -25.94
CA TRP A 521 5.56 15.69 -25.02
C TRP A 521 4.15 15.94 -25.58
N THR A 522 3.93 15.73 -26.88
CA THR A 522 2.60 15.89 -27.48
C THR A 522 1.73 14.67 -27.24
N GLU A 523 0.41 14.85 -27.23
CA GLU A 523 -0.53 13.72 -27.16
C GLU A 523 -0.39 12.79 -28.37
N GLU A 524 -0.08 13.32 -29.56
CA GLU A 524 0.14 12.54 -30.78
C GLU A 524 1.34 11.60 -30.66
N TYR A 525 2.44 12.07 -30.05
CA TYR A 525 3.62 11.25 -29.79
C TYR A 525 3.31 10.10 -28.84
N GLN A 526 2.64 10.39 -27.71
CA GLN A 526 2.25 9.36 -26.75
C GLN A 526 1.31 8.33 -27.40
N ALA A 527 0.34 8.78 -28.22
CA ALA A 527 -0.53 7.87 -28.94
C ALA A 527 0.22 7.02 -29.98
N GLN A 528 1.20 7.58 -30.71
CA GLN A 528 2.06 6.81 -31.62
C GLN A 528 2.86 5.75 -30.84
N LEU A 529 3.51 6.14 -29.75
CA LEU A 529 4.26 5.25 -28.86
C LEU A 529 3.40 4.06 -28.43
N TYR A 530 2.17 4.31 -27.96
CA TYR A 530 1.27 3.26 -27.51
C TYR A 530 0.92 2.27 -28.63
N ARG A 531 0.74 2.73 -29.89
CA ARG A 531 0.47 1.82 -31.02
C ARG A 531 1.63 0.87 -31.28
N HIS A 532 2.86 1.38 -31.35
CA HIS A 532 4.05 0.55 -31.57
C HIS A 532 4.30 -0.43 -30.42
N GLN A 533 4.16 0.05 -29.18
CA GLN A 533 4.30 -0.79 -28.00
C GLN A 533 3.24 -1.89 -27.93
N ILE A 534 1.95 -1.59 -28.17
CA ILE A 534 0.89 -2.61 -28.19
C ILE A 534 1.19 -3.69 -29.24
N ALA A 535 1.62 -3.29 -30.45
CA ALA A 535 2.04 -4.22 -31.48
C ALA A 535 3.21 -5.11 -31.03
N MET A 536 4.17 -4.58 -30.26
CA MET A 536 5.25 -5.36 -29.67
C MET A 536 4.74 -6.34 -28.61
N LEU A 537 3.94 -5.87 -27.66
CA LEU A 537 3.42 -6.64 -26.54
C LEU A 537 2.59 -7.85 -27.03
N GLN A 538 1.80 -7.67 -28.10
CA GLN A 538 1.03 -8.76 -28.73
C GLN A 538 1.90 -9.90 -29.31
N ARG A 539 3.19 -9.66 -29.58
CA ARG A 539 4.12 -10.67 -30.09
C ARG A 539 4.85 -11.44 -28.99
N ILE A 540 4.68 -11.08 -27.72
CA ILE A 540 5.36 -11.74 -26.60
C ILE A 540 4.55 -12.99 -26.19
N PRO A 541 5.05 -14.22 -26.41
CA PRO A 541 4.25 -15.44 -26.30
C PRO A 541 3.91 -15.84 -24.85
N PHE A 542 4.62 -15.29 -23.86
CA PHE A 542 4.43 -15.56 -22.43
C PHE A 542 3.85 -14.36 -21.67
N LEU A 543 3.33 -13.36 -22.38
CA LEU A 543 2.67 -12.19 -21.79
C LEU A 543 1.23 -12.54 -21.38
N VAL A 544 0.91 -12.36 -20.10
CA VAL A 544 -0.43 -12.58 -19.53
C VAL A 544 -1.05 -11.29 -19.00
N GLY A 545 -0.36 -10.16 -19.09
CA GLY A 545 -0.87 -8.91 -18.56
C GLY A 545 0.01 -7.71 -18.86
N THR A 546 -0.59 -6.53 -18.79
CA THR A 546 0.10 -5.26 -18.97
C THR A 546 -0.45 -4.24 -17.97
N SER A 547 0.41 -3.42 -17.38
CA SER A 547 0.04 -2.32 -16.50
C SER A 547 0.81 -1.07 -16.90
N PRO A 548 0.37 -0.33 -17.93
CA PRO A 548 1.06 0.85 -18.41
C PRO A 548 1.28 1.86 -17.27
N TRP A 549 2.41 2.56 -17.33
CA TRP A 549 2.72 3.68 -16.44
C TRP A 549 2.27 4.95 -17.15
N ILE A 550 1.18 5.59 -16.75
CA ILE A 550 0.34 5.35 -15.56
C ILE A 550 -1.10 5.81 -15.85
N LEU A 551 -2.07 5.56 -14.96
CA LEU A 551 -3.45 6.05 -15.12
C LEU A 551 -3.52 7.58 -15.17
N LYS A 552 -3.00 8.25 -14.13
CA LYS A 552 -3.11 9.69 -13.91
C LYS A 552 -1.72 10.32 -13.77
N ASP A 553 -1.49 11.48 -14.39
CA ASP A 553 -0.32 12.31 -14.08
C ASP A 553 -0.20 12.51 -12.57
N PHE A 554 0.99 12.37 -12.01
CA PHE A 554 1.22 12.42 -10.56
C PHE A 554 2.45 13.27 -10.23
N ARG A 555 2.54 13.74 -8.98
CA ARG A 555 3.65 14.60 -8.56
C ARG A 555 4.95 13.82 -8.42
N SER A 556 6.02 14.42 -8.96
CA SER A 556 7.38 13.91 -8.85
C SER A 556 8.38 15.06 -8.85
N PRO A 557 9.27 15.15 -7.83
CA PRO A 557 10.30 16.18 -7.78
C PRO A 557 11.36 16.01 -8.89
N ARG A 558 11.38 14.86 -9.57
CA ARG A 558 12.32 14.52 -10.65
C ARG A 558 11.87 15.01 -12.04
N ARG A 559 10.78 15.79 -12.11
CA ARG A 559 10.16 16.23 -13.36
C ARG A 559 10.13 17.77 -13.46
N PRO A 560 11.29 18.45 -13.49
CA PRO A 560 11.35 19.90 -13.35
C PRO A 560 11.10 20.68 -14.65
N LEU A 561 10.87 20.02 -15.79
CA LEU A 561 10.76 20.70 -17.10
C LEU A 561 9.62 21.74 -17.09
N PRO A 562 9.92 23.05 -17.16
CA PRO A 562 8.91 24.08 -17.03
C PRO A 562 7.88 24.03 -18.16
N LYS A 563 6.62 24.35 -17.85
CA LYS A 563 5.48 24.37 -18.78
C LYS A 563 5.11 23.01 -19.36
N ILE A 564 5.86 21.94 -19.11
CA ILE A 564 5.51 20.60 -19.58
C ILE A 564 5.24 19.72 -18.39
N GLN A 565 6.25 19.55 -17.55
CA GLN A 565 6.18 18.69 -16.38
C GLN A 565 5.74 19.49 -15.16
N ASP A 566 6.40 20.61 -14.83
CA ASP A 566 6.08 21.42 -13.63
C ASP A 566 5.92 20.56 -12.36
N TYR A 567 6.85 19.63 -12.16
CA TYR A 567 6.85 18.60 -11.11
C TYR A 567 5.75 17.53 -11.20
N TRP A 568 5.24 17.31 -12.40
CA TRP A 568 4.37 16.18 -12.72
C TRP A 568 5.10 15.19 -13.62
N ASN A 569 5.06 13.91 -13.26
CA ASN A 569 5.27 12.84 -14.22
C ASN A 569 4.04 12.83 -15.15
N ARG A 570 4.28 13.00 -16.45
CA ARG A 570 3.27 13.26 -17.48
C ARG A 570 2.91 12.01 -18.29
N LYS A 571 3.31 10.83 -17.82
CA LYS A 571 3.00 9.55 -18.47
C LYS A 571 1.56 9.11 -18.32
N GLY A 572 0.76 9.81 -17.50
CA GLY A 572 -0.65 9.53 -17.35
C GLY A 572 -1.34 9.43 -18.71
N VAL A 573 -2.18 8.42 -18.90
CA VAL A 573 -3.16 8.44 -20.01
C VAL A 573 -4.31 9.42 -19.70
N ILE A 574 -4.44 9.82 -18.43
CA ILE A 574 -5.32 10.88 -17.94
C ILE A 574 -4.47 11.97 -17.26
N SER A 575 -4.82 13.24 -17.48
CA SER A 575 -4.15 14.36 -16.82
C SER A 575 -4.46 14.45 -15.32
N ASP A 576 -3.71 15.28 -14.60
CA ASP A 576 -3.95 15.65 -13.19
C ASP A 576 -5.31 16.34 -12.97
N ARG A 577 -6.02 16.67 -14.05
CA ARG A 577 -7.35 17.30 -14.06
C ARG A 577 -8.44 16.39 -14.64
N GLY A 578 -8.15 15.11 -14.85
CA GLY A 578 -9.12 14.14 -15.36
C GLY A 578 -9.36 14.18 -16.87
N GLN A 579 -8.51 14.84 -17.66
CA GLN A 579 -8.65 14.87 -19.12
C GLN A 579 -8.03 13.62 -19.73
N ARG A 580 -8.79 12.87 -20.54
CA ARG A 580 -8.27 11.70 -21.27
C ARG A 580 -7.41 12.19 -22.43
N LYS A 581 -6.15 11.75 -22.47
CA LYS A 581 -5.22 12.04 -23.57
C LYS A 581 -5.47 11.10 -24.75
N GLN A 582 -4.96 11.39 -25.95
CA GLN A 582 -5.15 10.50 -27.11
C GLN A 582 -4.72 9.04 -26.86
N ALA A 583 -3.64 8.81 -26.10
CA ALA A 583 -3.18 7.46 -25.78
C ALA A 583 -4.18 6.66 -24.93
N PHE A 584 -5.06 7.31 -24.17
CA PHE A 584 -6.16 6.66 -23.45
C PHE A 584 -7.03 5.83 -24.41
N TYR A 585 -7.44 6.43 -25.53
CA TYR A 585 -8.33 5.78 -26.49
C TYR A 585 -7.63 4.67 -27.28
N VAL A 586 -6.32 4.79 -27.52
CA VAL A 586 -5.52 3.71 -28.12
C VAL A 586 -5.50 2.48 -27.19
N LEU A 587 -5.22 2.70 -25.91
CA LEU A 587 -5.20 1.63 -24.91
C LEU A 587 -6.59 1.04 -24.66
N GLN A 588 -7.62 1.88 -24.59
CA GLN A 588 -9.02 1.45 -24.41
C GLN A 588 -9.48 0.55 -25.55
N ALA A 589 -9.18 0.92 -26.80
CA ALA A 589 -9.53 0.10 -27.96
C ALA A 589 -8.87 -1.28 -27.90
N PHE A 590 -7.59 -1.34 -27.53
CA PHE A 590 -6.88 -2.60 -27.33
C PHE A 590 -7.50 -3.46 -26.21
N TYR A 591 -7.85 -2.86 -25.07
CA TYR A 591 -8.48 -3.59 -23.97
C TYR A 591 -9.89 -4.07 -24.29
N HIS A 592 -10.68 -3.31 -25.05
CA HIS A 592 -11.97 -3.78 -25.56
C HIS A 592 -11.82 -4.94 -26.54
N GLU A 593 -10.83 -4.91 -27.44
CA GLU A 593 -10.53 -6.02 -28.34
C GLU A 593 -10.17 -7.30 -27.57
N LEU A 594 -9.31 -7.19 -26.56
CA LEU A 594 -8.96 -8.32 -25.70
C LEU A 594 -10.17 -8.88 -24.94
N ALA A 595 -11.03 -8.01 -24.42
CA ALA A 595 -12.25 -8.44 -23.74
C ALA A 595 -13.22 -9.17 -24.69
N GLN A 596 -13.38 -8.70 -25.92
CA GLN A 596 -14.23 -9.36 -26.93
C GLN A 596 -13.67 -10.72 -27.34
N LYS A 597 -12.34 -10.82 -27.55
CA LYS A 597 -11.68 -12.11 -27.85
C LYS A 597 -11.90 -13.13 -26.75
N ALA A 598 -11.81 -12.71 -25.48
CA ALA A 598 -12.05 -13.59 -24.35
C ALA A 598 -13.47 -14.20 -24.36
N ILE A 599 -14.49 -13.40 -24.69
CA ILE A 599 -15.88 -13.88 -24.80
C ILE A 599 -16.01 -14.90 -25.94
N GLY A 600 -15.47 -14.58 -27.13
CA GLY A 600 -15.55 -15.44 -28.32
C GLY A 600 -14.73 -16.74 -28.23
N SER A 601 -13.79 -16.84 -27.28
CA SER A 601 -13.02 -18.05 -26.98
C SER A 601 -13.63 -18.97 -25.92
N THR A 602 -14.80 -18.63 -25.40
CA THR A 602 -15.55 -19.50 -24.47
C THR A 602 -16.21 -20.61 -25.29
N PRO A 603 -15.91 -21.90 -25.05
CA PRO A 603 -16.46 -23.01 -25.83
C PRO A 603 -17.98 -23.15 -25.71
#